data_AF-A0AA46YN95-F1
#
_entry.id   AF-A0AA46YN95-F1
#
_cell.length_a   1.000
_cell.length_b   1.000
_cell.length_c   1.000
_cell.angle_alpha   90.00
_cell.angle_beta   90.00
_cell.angle_gamma   90.00
#
_symmetry.space_group_name_H-M   'P 1'
#
loop_
_entity.id
_entity.type
_entity.pdbx_description
1 polymer ?
#
loop_
_entity_poly.entity_id
_entity_poly.type
_entity_poly.pdbx_seq_one_letter_code
_entity_poly.pdbx_strand_id
1 'polypeptide(L)'
;MRRAGMAAAAAIMAVATLTACGGGDDFCDVGKDVNTADFEPGSDEAKDLMDEAVDKAPDEIKDDMETLRDVAGIDTSDPEAMEDAQDLAADAGPAAENVGNYVDENCD
;
A
#
# COMPACT_ATOMS: atom_id res chain seq x y z
N MET A 1 -18.29 9.51 -11.92
CA MET A 1 -18.35 8.76 -10.64
C MET A 1 -17.09 7.91 -10.52
N ARG A 2 -16.14 8.37 -9.70
CA ARG A 2 -15.28 7.60 -8.77
C ARG A 2 -14.70 6.28 -9.29
N ARG A 3 -13.69 6.31 -10.16
CA ARG A 3 -12.86 5.13 -10.47
C ARG A 3 -11.46 5.17 -9.83
N ALA A 4 -10.91 6.35 -9.54
CA ALA A 4 -9.64 6.47 -8.82
C ALA A 4 -9.71 5.98 -7.37
N GLY A 5 -10.88 6.08 -6.72
CA GLY A 5 -11.06 5.61 -5.33
C GLY A 5 -10.96 4.09 -5.15
N MET A 6 -10.94 3.30 -6.23
CA MET A 6 -10.76 1.85 -6.13
C MET A 6 -9.28 1.45 -6.06
N ALA A 7 -8.36 2.23 -6.62
CA ALA A 7 -6.94 1.89 -6.68
C ALA A 7 -6.23 2.14 -5.33
N ALA A 8 -6.44 3.31 -4.72
CA ALA A 8 -5.90 3.62 -3.40
C ALA A 8 -6.40 2.65 -2.31
N ALA A 9 -7.63 2.15 -2.43
CA ALA A 9 -8.17 1.16 -1.51
C ALA A 9 -7.43 -0.19 -1.57
N ALA A 10 -6.84 -0.55 -2.72
CA ALA A 10 -6.12 -1.82 -2.88
C ALA A 10 -4.76 -1.80 -2.17
N ALA A 11 -4.01 -0.69 -2.29
CA ALA A 11 -2.74 -0.49 -1.58
C ALA A 11 -2.90 -0.60 -0.06
N ILE A 12 -3.94 0.04 0.47
CA ILE A 12 -4.23 0.01 1.91
C ILE A 12 -4.61 -1.39 2.37
N MET A 13 -5.41 -2.12 1.58
CA MET A 13 -5.79 -3.48 1.95
C MET A 13 -4.60 -4.45 1.95
N ALA A 14 -3.62 -4.27 1.06
CA ALA A 14 -2.39 -5.07 1.05
C ALA A 14 -1.51 -4.80 2.29
N VAL A 15 -1.45 -3.57 2.78
CA VAL A 15 -0.73 -3.25 4.02
C VAL A 15 -1.53 -3.67 5.25
N ALA A 16 -2.86 -3.56 5.21
CA ALA A 16 -3.74 -4.05 6.27
C ALA A 16 -3.62 -5.55 6.51
N THR A 17 -3.34 -6.35 5.47
CA THR A 17 -3.11 -7.80 5.63
C THR A 17 -1.82 -8.13 6.38
N LEU A 18 -0.86 -7.20 6.46
CA LEU A 18 0.33 -7.35 7.31
C LEU A 18 -0.03 -7.40 8.80
N THR A 19 -1.11 -6.72 9.24
CA THR A 19 -1.52 -6.64 10.66
C THR A 19 -1.85 -8.00 11.28
N ALA A 20 -2.19 -8.99 10.45
CA ALA A 20 -2.54 -10.35 10.90
C ALA A 20 -1.32 -11.27 11.02
N CYS A 21 -0.15 -10.86 10.53
CA CYS A 21 1.06 -11.68 10.55
C CYS A 21 1.77 -11.59 11.90
N GLY A 22 1.92 -12.70 12.59
CA GLY A 22 2.65 -12.86 13.85
C GLY A 22 4.03 -13.49 13.68
N GLY A 23 4.82 -13.14 12.66
CA GLY A 23 6.10 -13.82 12.38
C GLY A 23 7.24 -12.91 11.89
N GLY A 24 8.35 -12.91 12.64
CA GLY A 24 9.73 -12.91 12.14
C GLY A 24 10.39 -11.64 11.59
N ASP A 25 9.73 -10.91 10.70
CA ASP A 25 10.39 -9.94 9.80
C ASP A 25 9.87 -8.50 9.95
N ASP A 26 10.79 -7.52 9.86
CA ASP A 26 10.52 -6.09 10.10
C ASP A 26 9.38 -5.54 9.21
N PHE A 27 9.23 -6.07 7.99
CA PHE A 27 8.16 -5.71 7.05
C PHE A 27 6.77 -6.20 7.51
N CYS A 28 6.67 -7.45 7.95
CA CYS A 28 5.42 -8.03 8.42
C CYS A 28 4.91 -7.35 9.71
N ASP A 29 5.78 -6.64 10.42
CA ASP A 29 5.45 -5.87 11.62
C ASP A 29 4.89 -4.47 11.33
N VAL A 30 5.11 -3.89 10.14
CA VAL A 30 4.74 -2.49 9.82
C VAL A 30 3.24 -2.24 9.96
N GLY A 31 2.41 -3.25 9.66
CA GLY A 31 0.96 -3.14 9.77
C GLY A 31 0.44 -3.13 11.22
N LYS A 32 1.18 -3.66 12.19
CA LYS A 32 0.63 -4.00 13.53
C LYS A 32 0.16 -2.80 14.34
N ASP A 33 0.77 -1.64 14.12
CA ASP A 33 0.44 -0.40 14.83
C ASP A 33 -0.59 0.47 14.08
N VAL A 34 -1.09 -0.01 12.94
CA VAL A 34 -1.99 0.75 12.07
C VAL A 34 -3.44 0.41 12.35
N ASN A 35 -4.19 1.41 12.81
CA ASN A 35 -5.64 1.31 12.79
C ASN A 35 -6.14 1.56 11.36
N THR A 36 -6.33 0.49 10.59
CA THR A 36 -6.85 0.53 9.21
C THR A 36 -8.25 1.18 9.11
N ALA A 37 -8.97 1.30 10.23
CA ALA A 37 -10.24 2.01 10.30
C ALA A 37 -10.11 3.54 10.30
N ASP A 38 -8.95 4.08 10.68
CA ASP A 38 -8.65 5.52 10.70
C ASP A 38 -7.69 5.93 9.57
N PHE A 39 -7.30 4.99 8.69
CA PHE A 39 -6.37 5.29 7.60
C PHE A 39 -7.06 6.11 6.51
N GLU A 40 -6.61 7.35 6.33
CA GLU A 40 -7.06 8.23 5.25
C GLU A 40 -6.00 8.30 4.15
N PRO A 41 -6.26 7.80 2.92
CA PRO A 41 -5.33 7.96 1.80
C PRO A 41 -5.00 9.43 1.56
N GLY A 42 -3.73 9.71 1.27
CA GLY A 42 -3.20 11.07 1.12
C GLY A 42 -2.91 11.81 2.44
N SER A 43 -3.30 11.28 3.61
CA SER A 43 -2.87 11.82 4.92
C SER A 43 -1.37 11.65 5.13
N ASP A 44 -0.82 12.41 6.07
CA ASP A 44 0.59 12.30 6.44
C ASP A 44 0.87 10.95 7.13
N GLU A 45 -0.04 10.46 8.00
CA GLU A 45 0.07 9.12 8.58
C GLU A 45 0.07 8.01 7.52
N ALA A 46 -0.74 8.16 6.46
CA ALA A 46 -0.78 7.20 5.37
C ALA A 46 0.54 7.13 4.60
N LYS A 47 1.16 8.28 4.35
CA LYS A 47 2.45 8.37 3.66
C LYS A 47 3.56 7.79 4.51
N ASP A 48 3.64 8.19 5.78
CA ASP A 48 4.66 7.69 6.71
C ASP A 48 4.60 6.17 6.83
N LEU A 49 3.40 5.59 6.88
CA LEU A 49 3.23 4.14 6.91
C LEU A 49 3.75 3.47 5.63
N MET A 50 3.36 4.00 4.47
CA MET A 50 3.76 3.42 3.19
C MET A 50 5.27 3.56 2.97
N ASP A 51 5.87 4.67 3.41
CA ASP A 51 7.32 4.87 3.39
C ASP A 51 8.03 3.87 4.31
N GLU A 52 7.53 3.64 5.52
CA GLU A 52 8.08 2.63 6.42
C GLU A 52 7.94 1.21 5.84
N ALA A 53 6.80 0.92 5.21
CA ALA A 53 6.55 -0.36 4.57
C ALA A 53 7.49 -0.58 3.38
N VAL A 54 7.73 0.44 2.55
CA VAL A 54 8.71 0.41 1.44
C VAL A 54 10.13 0.23 1.95
N ASP A 55 10.52 0.92 3.02
CA ASP A 55 11.88 0.85 3.54
C ASP A 55 12.21 -0.53 4.13
N LYS A 56 11.22 -1.16 4.77
CA LYS A 56 11.34 -2.49 5.35
C LYS A 56 11.02 -3.62 4.38
N ALA A 57 10.37 -3.32 3.25
CA ALA A 57 10.04 -4.30 2.24
C ALA A 57 11.29 -5.02 1.73
N PRO A 58 11.23 -6.35 1.56
CA PRO A 58 12.28 -7.09 0.90
C PRO A 58 12.38 -6.68 -0.58
N ASP A 59 13.61 -6.74 -1.13
CA ASP A 59 13.91 -6.31 -2.50
C ASP A 59 12.98 -6.94 -3.56
N GLU A 60 12.43 -8.14 -3.29
CA GLU A 60 11.52 -8.85 -4.20
C GLU A 60 10.16 -8.17 -4.39
N ILE A 61 9.68 -7.43 -3.38
CA ILE A 61 8.39 -6.70 -3.43
C ILE A 61 8.55 -5.19 -3.18
N LYS A 62 9.79 -4.70 -3.05
CA LYS A 62 10.05 -3.28 -2.75
C LYS A 62 9.53 -2.37 -3.86
N ASP A 63 9.79 -2.71 -5.12
CA ASP A 63 9.29 -1.95 -6.28
C ASP A 63 7.75 -1.95 -6.34
N ASP A 64 7.12 -3.07 -5.97
CA ASP A 64 5.66 -3.18 -5.88
C ASP A 64 5.11 -2.29 -4.75
N MET A 65 5.77 -2.28 -3.59
CA MET A 65 5.42 -1.42 -2.47
C MET A 65 5.59 0.07 -2.80
N GLU A 66 6.62 0.45 -3.55
CA GLU A 66 6.81 1.83 -4.04
C GLU A 66 5.66 2.26 -4.95
N THR A 67 5.21 1.37 -5.83
CA THR A 67 4.04 1.59 -6.70
C THR A 67 2.78 1.83 -5.86
N LEU A 68 2.55 1.02 -4.82
CA LEU A 68 1.41 1.19 -3.93
C LEU A 68 1.51 2.47 -3.11
N ARG A 69 2.70 2.87 -2.63
CA ARG A 69 2.94 4.15 -1.95
C ARG A 69 2.56 5.31 -2.86
N ASP A 70 3.04 5.30 -4.09
CA ASP A 70 2.79 6.38 -5.04
C ASP A 70 1.29 6.56 -5.29
N VAL A 71 0.56 5.46 -5.41
CA VAL A 71 -0.91 5.47 -5.55
C VAL A 71 -1.62 5.95 -4.28
N ALA A 72 -1.14 5.55 -3.10
CA ALA A 72 -1.72 5.96 -1.81
C ALA A 72 -1.43 7.43 -1.48
N GLY A 73 -0.34 7.98 -1.99
CA GLY A 73 0.08 9.37 -1.83
C GLY A 73 -0.64 10.37 -2.74
N ILE A 74 -1.41 9.89 -3.73
CA ILE A 74 -2.12 10.73 -4.68
C ILE A 74 -3.16 11.59 -3.97
N ASP A 75 -3.03 12.90 -4.14
CA ASP A 75 -4.06 13.84 -3.71
C ASP A 75 -5.28 13.72 -4.63
N THR A 76 -6.27 12.96 -4.18
CA THR A 76 -7.52 12.75 -4.92
C THR A 76 -8.38 14.02 -5.07
N SER A 77 -7.97 15.13 -4.46
CA SER A 77 -8.59 16.45 -4.65
C SER A 77 -7.99 17.23 -5.82
N ASP A 78 -6.84 16.81 -6.35
CA ASP A 78 -6.19 17.39 -7.54
C ASP A 78 -6.55 16.57 -8.81
N PRO A 79 -7.27 17.16 -9.77
CA PRO A 79 -7.65 16.46 -11.00
C PRO A 79 -6.48 16.09 -11.91
N GLU A 80 -5.33 16.79 -11.86
CA GLU A 80 -4.14 16.38 -12.63
C GLU A 80 -3.50 15.13 -12.02
N ALA A 81 -3.42 15.07 -10.69
CA ALA A 81 -2.95 13.88 -9.97
C ALA A 81 -3.86 12.66 -10.18
N MET A 82 -5.14 12.86 -10.50
CA MET A 82 -6.07 11.78 -10.85
C MET A 82 -5.82 11.14 -12.23
N GLU A 83 -5.16 11.84 -13.16
CA GLU A 83 -4.71 11.26 -14.43
C GLU A 83 -3.52 10.34 -14.19
N ASP A 84 -2.52 10.81 -13.46
CA ASP A 84 -1.36 9.98 -13.05
C ASP A 84 -1.81 8.76 -12.23
N ALA A 85 -2.86 8.90 -11.41
CA ALA A 85 -3.46 7.80 -10.68
C ALA A 85 -4.00 6.68 -11.55
N GLN A 86 -4.50 6.98 -12.75
CA GLN A 86 -5.05 5.95 -13.64
C GLN A 86 -3.96 5.11 -14.26
N ASP A 87 -2.83 5.73 -14.62
CA ASP A 87 -1.68 5.03 -15.16
C ASP A 87 -1.05 4.16 -14.06
N LEU A 88 -0.84 4.73 -12.86
CA LEU A 88 -0.33 3.98 -11.71
C LEU A 88 -1.31 2.89 -11.21
N ALA A 89 -2.62 3.10 -11.34
CA ALA A 89 -3.62 2.10 -10.94
C ALA A 89 -3.55 0.82 -11.79
N ALA A 90 -3.04 0.88 -13.02
CA ALA A 90 -2.84 -0.30 -13.85
C ALA A 90 -1.77 -1.22 -13.26
N ASP A 91 -0.73 -0.64 -12.65
CA ASP A 91 0.38 -1.35 -12.03
C ASP A 91 0.12 -1.67 -10.55
N ALA A 92 -0.74 -0.88 -9.88
CA ALA A 92 -1.14 -1.10 -8.49
C ALA A 92 -1.86 -2.42 -8.25
N GLY A 93 -2.65 -2.90 -9.22
CA GLY A 93 -3.37 -4.17 -9.11
C GLY A 93 -2.41 -5.36 -9.00
N PRO A 94 -1.53 -5.57 -9.99
CA PRO A 94 -0.47 -6.58 -9.92
C PRO A 94 0.44 -6.42 -8.70
N ALA A 95 0.85 -5.18 -8.36
CA ALA A 95 1.70 -4.92 -7.19
C ALA A 95 1.02 -5.35 -5.88
N ALA A 96 -0.26 -5.03 -5.70
CA ALA A 96 -1.02 -5.46 -4.53
C ALA A 96 -1.17 -6.99 -4.46
N GLU A 97 -1.33 -7.66 -5.60
CA GLU A 97 -1.39 -9.13 -5.67
C GLU A 97 -0.03 -9.76 -5.31
N ASN A 98 1.07 -9.23 -5.81
CA ASN A 98 2.42 -9.70 -5.50
C ASN A 98 2.75 -9.52 -4.01
N VAL A 99 2.48 -8.34 -3.44
CA VAL A 99 2.66 -8.07 -2.01
C VAL A 99 1.77 -9.00 -1.18
N GLY A 100 0.50 -9.16 -1.55
CA GLY A 100 -0.42 -10.07 -0.86
C GLY A 100 0.07 -11.52 -0.86
N ASN A 101 0.52 -12.03 -2.00
CA ASN A 101 1.08 -13.37 -2.12
C ASN A 101 2.37 -13.51 -1.27
N TYR A 102 3.26 -12.51 -1.30
CA TYR A 102 4.47 -12.54 -0.48
C TYR A 102 4.14 -12.62 1.00
N VAL A 103 3.18 -11.82 1.46
CA VAL A 103 2.70 -11.86 2.84
C VAL A 103 2.13 -13.24 3.17
N ASP A 104 1.22 -13.77 2.36
CA ASP A 104 0.63 -15.10 2.59
C ASP A 104 1.69 -16.23 2.65
N GLU A 105 2.80 -16.10 1.92
CA GLU A 105 3.87 -17.12 1.85
C GLU A 105 4.97 -16.96 2.92
N ASN A 106 5.25 -15.72 3.37
CA ASN A 106 6.42 -15.42 4.20
C ASN A 106 6.07 -14.81 5.57
N CYS A 107 4.87 -14.25 5.71
CA CYS A 107 4.39 -13.59 6.93
C CYS A 107 3.37 -14.54 7.64
N ASP A 108 3.82 -15.27 8.67
CA ASP A 108 3.07 -16.31 9.43
C ASP A 108 2.23 -15.74 10.60
#